data_AF-A0A1A6HDY6-F1
#
_entry.id   AF-A0A1A6HDY6-F1
#
_cell.length_a   1.000
_cell.length_b   1.000
_cell.length_c   1.000
_cell.angle_alpha   90.00
_cell.angle_beta   90.00
_cell.angle_gamma   90.00
#
_symmetry.space_group_name_H-M   'P 1'
#
loop_
_entity.id
_entity.type
_entity.pdbx_description
1 polymer ?
#
loop_
_entity_poly.entity_id
_entity_poly.type
_entity_poly.pdbx_seq_one_letter_code
_entity_poly.pdbx_strand_id
1 'polypeptide(L)'
;MWGERRGHPGSRHFTASLRSVTSTRSSAGAGELPGAGKMEPEAGDHGPAFHSRSGEMKLRKRKSTLYVNTQEKRSRRRGDNYGFLTWEWTERLRGYTYPLIFASIYKILHLLGKDSVQLLIWIPRLAQALLSAVADVKLYSLMKQVGNQEVARWVFFCQLCSWFTWYCCTRTLTNTMETTLTAIALFYYPLEGSRSMNSVKYSLLVAFACIVRPTALIPWMPLLFRHFYREQRKLHLILHPFLPVGFITFSLSLIIDRTFFGQWTLVQFNFLKFNVLQNLGTFYGSHPWHWYFSQGFPVVLGTHLPFFIHGCFLAPRRLHILLLTVLWTVLVYSHVHCPLSMRFLQCPPDLTGKTQYLDEADMFYLNPLSWLQQEFRSNASLPSHLVTFSVLEKEIRAFLTSGSYERTAIFFHTHWPEGRTGSHIHVYERRLMGRVNTRGN
;
A
#
# COMPACT_ATOMS: atom_id res chain seq x y z
N MET A 1 -0.25 -59.47 4.96
CA MET A 1 0.50 -60.48 4.17
C MET A 1 1.41 -59.77 3.18
N TRP A 2 2.56 -60.36 2.85
CA TRP A 2 3.41 -60.20 1.66
C TRP A 2 3.31 -58.88 0.82
N GLY A 3 4.39 -58.12 0.59
CA GLY A 3 5.79 -58.33 0.99
C GLY A 3 6.73 -57.21 0.50
N GLU A 4 8.01 -57.24 0.90
CA GLU A 4 9.02 -56.25 0.49
C GLU A 4 9.38 -56.32 -1.02
N ARG A 5 9.79 -55.17 -1.58
CA ARG A 5 10.92 -55.14 -2.52
C ARG A 5 11.65 -53.78 -2.44
N ARG A 6 12.97 -53.80 -2.24
CA ARG A 6 13.82 -52.60 -2.16
C ARG A 6 14.40 -52.26 -3.54
N GLY A 7 14.68 -50.98 -3.80
CA GLY A 7 15.31 -50.55 -5.05
C GLY A 7 15.71 -49.06 -5.06
N HIS A 8 17.00 -48.79 -4.86
CA HIS A 8 17.67 -47.52 -5.12
C HIS A 8 18.91 -47.80 -5.99
N PRO A 9 19.51 -46.81 -6.69
CA PRO A 9 18.95 -45.55 -7.18
C PRO A 9 19.10 -45.43 -8.72
N GLY A 10 18.44 -44.44 -9.34
CA GLY A 10 18.57 -44.21 -10.80
C GLY A 10 18.50 -42.74 -11.17
N SER A 11 19.61 -42.17 -11.64
CA SER A 11 19.69 -40.80 -12.13
C SER A 11 19.21 -40.70 -13.59
N ARG A 12 18.19 -39.87 -13.85
CA ARG A 12 17.88 -39.37 -15.20
C ARG A 12 17.46 -37.90 -15.15
N HIS A 13 18.01 -37.12 -16.07
CA HIS A 13 17.61 -35.73 -16.30
C HIS A 13 16.17 -35.69 -16.83
N PHE A 14 15.42 -34.63 -16.49
CA PHE A 14 14.21 -34.24 -17.21
C PHE A 14 14.27 -32.77 -17.62
N THR A 15 14.59 -32.55 -18.90
CA THR A 15 14.41 -31.27 -19.59
C THR A 15 12.92 -31.06 -19.89
N ALA A 16 12.30 -30.10 -19.21
CA ALA A 16 10.91 -29.73 -19.46
C ALA A 16 10.82 -28.67 -20.57
N SER A 17 10.50 -29.11 -21.79
CA SER A 17 10.19 -28.20 -22.91
C SER A 17 8.73 -27.75 -22.85
N LEU A 18 8.47 -26.45 -22.88
CA LEU A 18 7.10 -25.93 -23.02
C LEU A 18 6.65 -26.03 -24.48
N ARG A 19 5.50 -26.68 -24.70
CA ARG A 19 4.62 -26.36 -25.83
C ARG A 19 3.17 -26.26 -25.36
N SER A 20 2.49 -25.22 -25.82
CA SER A 20 1.08 -24.97 -25.61
C SER A 20 0.22 -25.77 -26.58
N VAL A 21 -0.89 -26.33 -26.10
CA VAL A 21 -2.04 -26.71 -26.94
C VAL A 21 -3.30 -26.17 -26.25
N THR A 22 -4.15 -25.51 -27.01
CA THR A 22 -5.44 -24.94 -26.58
C THR A 22 -6.61 -25.72 -27.16
N SER A 23 -7.78 -25.54 -26.54
CA SER A 23 -9.10 -25.95 -27.05
C SER A 23 -9.45 -27.44 -27.04
N THR A 24 -10.48 -27.76 -26.25
CA THR A 24 -11.52 -28.71 -26.65
C THR A 24 -12.87 -27.99 -26.59
N ARG A 25 -13.76 -28.31 -27.54
CA ARG A 25 -15.06 -27.65 -27.74
C ARG A 25 -16.11 -28.73 -27.96
N SER A 26 -17.24 -28.67 -27.25
CA SER A 26 -18.39 -29.56 -27.50
C SER A 26 -19.30 -29.02 -28.61
N SER A 27 -20.14 -29.89 -29.16
CA SER A 27 -20.85 -29.73 -30.44
C SER A 27 -22.37 -29.88 -30.32
N ALA A 28 -23.14 -29.20 -31.20
CA ALA A 28 -24.40 -29.68 -31.79
C ALA A 28 -24.96 -28.69 -32.85
N GLY A 29 -25.62 -29.19 -33.92
CA GLY A 29 -26.40 -28.42 -34.92
C GLY A 29 -25.55 -27.63 -35.94
N ALA A 30 -25.47 -27.92 -37.26
CA ALA A 30 -26.41 -28.38 -38.31
C ALA A 30 -27.11 -27.21 -39.07
N GLY A 31 -26.91 -27.13 -40.40
CA GLY A 31 -27.45 -26.08 -41.28
C GLY A 31 -26.65 -25.91 -42.58
N GLU A 32 -27.33 -25.58 -43.68
CA GLU A 32 -26.88 -25.79 -45.08
C GLU A 32 -27.46 -24.70 -46.03
N LEU A 33 -26.98 -24.44 -47.27
CA LEU A 33 -25.92 -25.09 -48.08
C LEU A 33 -25.02 -23.99 -48.75
N PRO A 34 -24.65 -23.88 -50.07
CA PRO A 34 -23.57 -22.99 -50.53
C PRO A 34 -23.99 -21.83 -51.46
N GLY A 35 -23.02 -20.97 -51.84
CA GLY A 35 -23.10 -20.03 -52.97
C GLY A 35 -21.69 -19.65 -53.47
N ALA A 36 -21.48 -19.55 -54.79
CA ALA A 36 -20.14 -19.40 -55.40
C ALA A 36 -20.02 -18.18 -56.32
N GLY A 37 -18.80 -17.65 -56.45
CA GLY A 37 -18.46 -16.59 -57.41
C GLY A 37 -16.94 -16.43 -57.55
N LYS A 38 -16.43 -16.53 -58.79
CA LYS A 38 -15.02 -16.26 -59.14
C LYS A 38 -14.92 -14.86 -59.77
N MET A 39 -13.82 -14.14 -59.53
CA MET A 39 -12.93 -13.66 -60.61
C MET A 39 -11.69 -12.91 -60.08
N GLU A 40 -10.57 -13.22 -60.71
CA GLU A 40 -9.32 -12.45 -60.84
C GLU A 40 -9.08 -12.27 -62.36
N PRO A 41 -8.11 -11.46 -62.82
CA PRO A 41 -7.43 -10.32 -62.19
C PRO A 41 -7.51 -9.04 -63.08
N GLU A 42 -7.01 -7.89 -62.60
CA GLU A 42 -6.01 -7.10 -63.35
C GLU A 42 -5.36 -6.01 -62.46
N ALA A 43 -4.33 -5.33 -62.97
CA ALA A 43 -3.39 -4.54 -62.17
C ALA A 43 -3.69 -3.02 -62.13
N GLY A 44 -3.42 -2.40 -60.99
CA GLY A 44 -3.39 -0.94 -60.80
C GLY A 44 -2.48 -0.59 -59.62
N ASP A 45 -1.48 0.26 -59.86
CA ASP A 45 -0.47 0.66 -58.88
C ASP A 45 -1.04 1.63 -57.80
N HIS A 46 -0.28 1.82 -56.71
CA HIS A 46 -0.47 2.63 -55.50
C HIS A 46 -0.71 1.84 -54.21
N GLY A 47 0.38 1.33 -53.61
CA GLY A 47 0.36 0.70 -52.29
C GLY A 47 0.38 1.70 -51.11
N PRO A 48 -0.64 1.74 -50.23
CA PRO A 48 -0.58 2.48 -48.97
C PRO A 48 0.13 1.66 -47.87
N ALA A 49 0.94 2.32 -47.05
CA ALA A 49 1.77 1.66 -46.05
C ALA A 49 0.97 1.06 -44.88
N PHE A 50 0.85 -0.28 -44.84
CA PHE A 50 0.19 -1.01 -43.76
C PHE A 50 1.08 -1.11 -42.51
N HIS A 51 0.98 -0.13 -41.61
CA HIS A 51 1.61 -0.21 -40.29
C HIS A 51 0.86 -1.20 -39.38
N SER A 52 1.45 -2.39 -39.17
CA SER A 52 0.90 -3.39 -38.25
C SER A 52 0.84 -2.86 -36.81
N ARG A 53 -0.37 -2.74 -36.25
CA ARG A 53 -0.59 -2.42 -34.83
C ARG A 53 -0.44 -3.67 -33.96
N SER A 54 0.79 -4.02 -33.59
CA SER A 54 1.03 -4.92 -32.47
C SER A 54 0.57 -4.26 -31.16
N GLY A 55 -0.43 -4.84 -30.49
CA GLY A 55 -1.00 -4.27 -29.27
C GLY A 55 -0.12 -4.46 -28.04
N GLU A 56 0.69 -3.47 -27.68
CA GLU A 56 1.41 -3.46 -26.40
C GLU A 56 0.45 -3.27 -25.21
N MET A 57 0.28 -4.31 -24.40
CA MET A 57 -0.48 -4.25 -23.15
C MET A 57 0.32 -3.48 -22.08
N LYS A 58 0.21 -2.14 -22.07
CA LYS A 58 0.94 -1.24 -21.15
C LYS A 58 0.64 -1.53 -19.66
N LEU A 59 1.56 -2.27 -19.03
CA LEU A 59 1.58 -2.53 -17.58
C LEU A 59 1.66 -1.22 -16.78
N ARG A 60 0.53 -0.83 -16.17
CA ARG A 60 0.29 0.46 -15.50
C ARG A 60 1.09 0.65 -14.20
N LYS A 61 2.39 0.97 -14.31
CA LYS A 61 3.26 1.40 -13.19
C LYS A 61 2.75 2.71 -12.56
N ARG A 62 1.94 2.62 -11.49
CA ARG A 62 1.68 3.75 -10.57
C ARG A 62 2.86 3.93 -9.60
N LYS A 63 3.08 5.17 -9.13
CA LYS A 63 4.11 5.64 -8.15
C LYS A 63 5.50 6.01 -8.71
N SER A 64 5.59 6.85 -9.74
CA SER A 64 6.89 7.29 -10.32
C SER A 64 6.96 8.78 -10.72
N THR A 65 6.19 9.68 -10.10
CA THR A 65 5.99 11.05 -10.63
C THR A 65 5.94 12.18 -9.58
N LEU A 66 6.63 12.06 -8.45
CA LEU A 66 6.71 13.15 -7.45
C LEU A 66 8.16 13.43 -6.98
N TYR A 67 9.15 13.08 -7.81
CA TYR A 67 10.54 12.86 -7.38
C TYR A 67 11.59 13.50 -8.31
N VAL A 68 11.63 14.85 -8.38
CA VAL A 68 12.74 15.60 -9.02
C VAL A 68 13.10 16.88 -8.24
N ASN A 69 12.14 17.75 -7.92
CA ASN A 69 12.46 19.10 -7.42
C ASN A 69 12.50 19.23 -5.89
N THR A 70 13.63 18.82 -5.29
CA THR A 70 14.12 19.47 -4.05
C THR A 70 15.64 19.41 -3.84
N GLN A 71 16.46 19.24 -4.90
CA GLN A 71 17.92 19.32 -4.80
C GLN A 71 18.57 20.20 -5.87
N GLU A 72 18.69 21.50 -5.59
CA GLU A 72 19.79 22.31 -6.14
C GLU A 72 20.41 23.30 -5.12
N LYS A 73 20.16 23.11 -3.81
CA LYS A 73 20.86 23.87 -2.76
C LYS A 73 21.44 22.94 -1.69
N ARG A 74 22.77 22.80 -1.74
CA ARG A 74 23.69 22.08 -0.82
C ARG A 74 23.84 20.55 -0.96
N SER A 75 24.57 20.12 -2.00
CA SER A 75 25.27 18.82 -2.04
C SER A 75 26.75 18.90 -2.50
N ARG A 76 27.37 20.11 -2.49
CA ARG A 76 28.81 20.27 -2.80
C ARG A 76 29.71 19.79 -1.66
N ARG A 77 30.07 18.49 -1.66
CA ARG A 77 31.43 17.95 -1.32
C ARG A 77 31.47 16.42 -1.47
N ARG A 78 32.46 15.92 -2.24
CA ARG A 78 32.84 14.52 -2.53
C ARG A 78 31.82 13.65 -3.30
N GLY A 79 32.20 13.30 -4.54
CA GLY A 79 32.02 11.98 -5.17
C GLY A 79 30.60 11.48 -5.41
N ASP A 80 30.07 11.75 -6.61
CA ASP A 80 29.17 10.89 -7.40
C ASP A 80 28.01 10.20 -6.65
N ASN A 81 27.29 10.99 -5.83
CA ASN A 81 26.07 10.55 -5.16
C ASN A 81 24.87 10.46 -6.13
N TYR A 82 24.82 9.40 -6.93
CA TYR A 82 23.65 9.07 -7.75
C TYR A 82 22.48 8.56 -6.89
N GLY A 83 21.61 9.46 -6.42
CA GLY A 83 20.38 9.08 -5.72
C GLY A 83 19.46 10.25 -5.40
N PHE A 84 18.17 10.16 -5.79
CA PHE A 84 17.17 11.16 -5.42
C PHE A 84 16.49 10.83 -4.09
N LEU A 85 16.48 11.79 -3.16
CA LEU A 85 15.84 11.68 -1.87
C LEU A 85 14.37 12.11 -1.98
N THR A 86 13.41 11.23 -1.66
CA THR A 86 11.97 11.58 -1.78
C THR A 86 11.55 12.66 -0.78
N TRP A 87 10.54 13.46 -1.14
CA TRP A 87 10.03 14.59 -0.32
C TRP A 87 9.68 14.17 1.13
N GLU A 88 9.26 12.92 1.34
CA GLU A 88 8.95 12.35 2.67
C GLU A 88 10.17 12.32 3.61
N TRP A 89 11.39 12.29 3.07
CA TRP A 89 12.63 12.43 3.84
C TRP A 89 13.03 13.90 3.98
N THR A 90 12.78 14.75 2.97
CA THR A 90 12.98 16.21 3.07
C THR A 90 12.18 16.79 4.24
N GLU A 91 10.90 16.41 4.34
CA GLU A 91 9.98 16.72 5.44
C GLU A 91 10.17 15.82 6.68
N ARG A 92 11.15 14.90 6.64
CA ARG A 92 11.58 14.03 7.74
C ARG A 92 10.44 13.23 8.40
N LEU A 93 9.54 12.71 7.56
CA LEU A 93 8.39 11.86 7.90
C LEU A 93 8.74 10.36 7.91
N ARG A 94 9.92 10.00 7.38
CA ARG A 94 10.50 8.65 7.42
C ARG A 94 11.85 8.68 8.13
N GLY A 95 12.18 7.58 8.82
CA GLY A 95 13.41 7.43 9.61
C GLY A 95 14.32 6.35 9.04
N TYR A 96 15.63 6.50 9.24
CA TYR A 96 16.63 5.69 8.56
C TYR A 96 16.78 4.27 9.14
N THR A 97 16.19 4.01 10.30
CA THR A 97 16.25 2.71 11.01
C THR A 97 15.84 1.51 10.15
N TYR A 98 14.83 1.62 9.27
CA TYR A 98 14.44 0.51 8.37
C TYR A 98 15.34 0.40 7.12
N PRO A 99 15.64 1.48 6.36
CA PRO A 99 16.66 1.44 5.31
C PRO A 99 18.03 0.91 5.74
N LEU A 100 18.46 1.22 6.98
CA LEU A 100 19.77 0.83 7.50
C LEU A 100 19.97 -0.70 7.56
N ILE A 101 18.87 -1.46 7.70
CA ILE A 101 18.88 -2.94 7.68
C ILE A 101 19.24 -3.46 6.27
N PHE A 102 18.79 -2.77 5.22
CA PHE A 102 19.17 -3.12 3.85
C PHE A 102 20.54 -2.57 3.49
N ALA A 103 20.89 -1.38 3.97
CA ALA A 103 22.22 -0.80 3.79
C ALA A 103 23.33 -1.66 4.43
N SER A 104 23.08 -2.27 5.60
CA SER A 104 24.04 -3.20 6.21
C SER A 104 24.17 -4.51 5.41
N ILE A 105 23.07 -5.07 4.89
CA ILE A 105 23.08 -6.20 3.94
C ILE A 105 23.93 -5.87 2.71
N TYR A 106 23.73 -4.71 2.09
CA TYR A 106 24.51 -4.28 0.92
C TYR A 106 25.98 -4.07 1.27
N LYS A 107 26.29 -3.49 2.45
CA LYS A 107 27.69 -3.30 2.88
C LYS A 107 28.39 -4.63 3.14
N ILE A 108 27.70 -5.63 3.69
CA ILE A 108 28.22 -7.00 3.85
C ILE A 108 28.50 -7.62 2.47
N LEU A 109 27.58 -7.49 1.49
CA LEU A 109 27.79 -8.04 0.14
C LEU A 109 29.00 -7.41 -0.56
N HIS A 110 29.17 -6.10 -0.45
CA HIS A 110 30.33 -5.39 -0.98
C HIS A 110 31.64 -5.78 -0.26
N LEU A 111 31.63 -5.95 1.08
CA LEU A 111 32.79 -6.46 1.83
C LEU A 111 33.15 -7.92 1.47
N LEU A 112 32.20 -8.70 0.94
CA LEU A 112 32.41 -10.06 0.44
C LEU A 112 32.77 -10.12 -1.06
N GLY A 113 32.92 -8.97 -1.75
CA GLY A 113 33.17 -8.93 -3.20
C GLY A 113 32.03 -9.51 -4.04
N LYS A 114 30.78 -9.41 -3.55
CA LYS A 114 29.57 -10.04 -4.13
C LYS A 114 28.43 -9.03 -4.31
N ASP A 115 28.75 -7.87 -4.86
CA ASP A 115 27.84 -6.75 -5.13
C ASP A 115 27.13 -6.83 -6.50
N SER A 116 26.93 -8.05 -7.04
CA SER A 116 26.21 -8.22 -8.30
C SER A 116 24.75 -7.76 -8.20
N VAL A 117 24.25 -7.15 -9.28
CA VAL A 117 22.90 -6.55 -9.33
C VAL A 117 21.80 -7.53 -8.93
N GLN A 118 21.95 -8.82 -9.29
CA GLN A 118 21.00 -9.86 -8.89
C GLN A 118 20.97 -10.08 -7.37
N LEU A 119 22.13 -10.12 -6.71
CA LEU A 119 22.22 -10.31 -5.26
C LEU A 119 21.65 -9.12 -4.50
N LEU A 120 21.92 -7.90 -4.98
CA LEU A 120 21.33 -6.66 -4.43
C LEU A 120 19.80 -6.63 -4.54
N ILE A 121 19.21 -7.20 -5.59
CA ILE A 121 17.74 -7.29 -5.76
C ILE A 121 17.12 -8.41 -4.92
N TRP A 122 17.76 -9.58 -4.86
CA TRP A 122 17.15 -10.79 -4.28
C TRP A 122 17.39 -10.94 -2.77
N ILE A 123 18.56 -10.58 -2.24
CA ILE A 123 18.89 -10.85 -0.84
C ILE A 123 18.01 -10.05 0.15
N PRO A 124 17.65 -8.77 -0.08
CA PRO A 124 16.66 -8.06 0.75
C PRO A 124 15.30 -8.77 0.81
N ARG A 125 14.85 -9.35 -0.31
CA ARG A 125 13.59 -10.10 -0.41
C ARG A 125 13.69 -11.44 0.31
N LEU A 126 14.82 -12.14 0.17
CA LEU A 126 15.08 -13.41 0.86
C LEU A 126 15.16 -13.20 2.37
N ALA A 127 15.85 -12.15 2.85
CA ALA A 127 15.91 -11.80 4.27
C ALA A 127 14.51 -11.48 4.84
N GLN A 128 13.70 -10.71 4.10
CA GLN A 128 12.32 -10.41 4.48
C GLN A 128 11.43 -11.67 4.50
N ALA A 129 11.58 -12.56 3.50
CA ALA A 129 10.85 -13.83 3.42
C ALA A 129 11.23 -14.80 4.55
N LEU A 130 12.53 -14.90 4.90
CA LEU A 130 13.02 -15.68 6.03
C LEU A 130 12.43 -15.16 7.35
N LEU A 131 12.38 -13.83 7.54
CA LEU A 131 11.79 -13.23 8.72
C LEU A 131 10.27 -13.49 8.81
N SER A 132 9.55 -13.44 7.69
CA SER A 132 8.13 -13.82 7.63
C SER A 132 7.91 -15.31 7.90
N ALA A 133 8.75 -16.21 7.37
CA ALA A 133 8.69 -17.64 7.71
C ALA A 133 8.95 -17.90 9.21
N VAL A 134 9.85 -17.14 9.86
CA VAL A 134 10.02 -17.17 11.32
C VAL A 134 8.75 -16.70 12.04
N ALA A 135 8.07 -15.66 11.54
CA ALA A 135 6.78 -15.23 12.10
C ALA A 135 5.69 -16.30 11.96
N ASP A 136 5.60 -16.99 10.82
CA ASP A 136 4.62 -18.07 10.59
C ASP A 136 4.86 -19.26 11.52
N VAL A 137 6.13 -19.64 11.73
CA VAL A 137 6.54 -20.65 12.73
C VAL A 137 6.20 -20.20 14.16
N LYS A 138 6.34 -18.91 14.50
CA LYS A 138 5.93 -18.38 15.81
C LYS A 138 4.42 -18.31 15.98
N LEU A 139 3.65 -18.00 14.93
CA LEU A 139 2.19 -18.06 14.92
C LEU A 139 1.70 -19.50 15.19
N TYR A 140 2.23 -20.48 14.46
CA TYR A 140 1.94 -21.91 14.70
C TYR A 140 2.28 -22.33 16.15
N SER A 141 3.46 -21.92 16.63
CA SER A 141 3.94 -22.24 17.98
C SER A 141 3.12 -21.58 19.09
N LEU A 142 2.53 -20.41 18.85
CA LEU A 142 1.61 -19.72 19.76
C LEU A 142 0.25 -20.42 19.82
N MET A 143 -0.32 -20.75 18.65
CA MET A 143 -1.61 -21.46 18.58
C MET A 143 -1.54 -22.86 19.19
N LYS A 144 -0.38 -23.54 19.11
CA LYS A 144 -0.10 -24.81 19.78
C LYS A 144 0.02 -24.69 21.32
N GLN A 145 0.25 -23.49 21.86
CA GLN A 145 0.28 -23.25 23.32
C GLN A 145 -1.08 -22.79 23.86
N VAL A 146 -1.77 -21.90 23.13
CA VAL A 146 -3.04 -21.29 23.55
C VAL A 146 -4.24 -22.20 23.26
N GLY A 147 -4.14 -23.06 22.25
CA GLY A 147 -5.14 -24.07 21.87
C GLY A 147 -4.48 -25.42 21.57
N ASN A 148 -5.10 -26.20 20.68
CA ASN A 148 -4.69 -27.57 20.39
C ASN A 148 -3.81 -27.67 19.12
N GLN A 149 -3.10 -28.81 18.98
CA GLN A 149 -2.29 -29.17 17.81
C GLN A 149 -3.05 -29.04 16.46
N GLU A 150 -4.36 -29.31 16.46
CA GLU A 150 -5.23 -29.20 15.28
C GLU A 150 -5.58 -27.75 14.95
N VAL A 151 -5.91 -26.93 15.95
CA VAL A 151 -6.15 -25.49 15.79
C VAL A 151 -4.88 -24.83 15.23
N ALA A 152 -3.71 -25.21 15.72
CA ALA A 152 -2.43 -24.73 15.19
C ALA A 152 -2.23 -25.11 13.71
N ARG A 153 -2.56 -26.34 13.30
CA ARG A 153 -2.52 -26.78 11.90
C ARG A 153 -3.47 -25.94 11.02
N TRP A 154 -4.72 -25.75 11.45
CA TRP A 154 -5.71 -24.98 10.69
C TRP A 154 -5.36 -23.50 10.57
N VAL A 155 -4.90 -22.85 11.65
CA VAL A 155 -4.44 -21.44 11.57
C VAL A 155 -3.25 -21.28 10.63
N PHE A 156 -2.29 -22.22 10.66
CA PHE A 156 -1.14 -22.21 9.75
C PHE A 156 -1.55 -22.50 8.29
N PHE A 157 -2.53 -23.37 8.06
CA PHE A 157 -3.12 -23.57 6.73
C PHE A 157 -3.78 -22.28 6.22
N CYS A 158 -4.63 -21.61 7.01
CA CYS A 158 -5.25 -20.34 6.62
C CYS A 158 -4.21 -19.23 6.36
N GLN A 159 -3.11 -19.20 7.13
CA GLN A 159 -1.99 -18.28 6.88
C GLN A 159 -1.30 -18.59 5.54
N LEU A 160 -1.04 -19.86 5.24
CA LEU A 160 -0.46 -20.30 3.96
C LEU A 160 -1.42 -20.17 2.77
N CYS A 161 -2.74 -20.15 2.98
CA CYS A 161 -3.73 -19.90 1.93
C CYS A 161 -4.11 -18.41 1.79
N SER A 162 -3.56 -17.52 2.63
CA SER A 162 -3.89 -16.09 2.60
C SER A 162 -3.25 -15.40 1.40
N TRP A 163 -4.08 -15.07 0.41
CA TRP A 163 -3.65 -14.39 -0.82
C TRP A 163 -2.91 -13.08 -0.54
N PHE A 164 -3.38 -12.31 0.45
CA PHE A 164 -2.78 -11.03 0.83
C PHE A 164 -1.47 -11.21 1.59
N THR A 165 -1.35 -12.28 2.40
CA THR A 165 -0.07 -12.68 3.02
C THR A 165 0.95 -12.99 1.93
N TRP A 166 0.63 -13.87 0.96
CA TRP A 166 1.50 -14.18 -0.18
C TRP A 166 1.90 -12.95 -1.00
N TYR A 167 0.95 -12.02 -1.23
CA TYR A 167 1.23 -10.79 -1.96
C TYR A 167 2.23 -9.88 -1.23
N CYS A 168 2.23 -9.85 0.12
CA CYS A 168 3.02 -8.92 0.93
C CYS A 168 4.29 -9.51 1.58
N CYS A 169 4.32 -10.78 1.97
CA CYS A 169 5.32 -11.33 2.91
C CYS A 169 6.77 -11.31 2.41
N THR A 170 6.98 -11.40 1.10
CA THR A 170 8.31 -11.34 0.46
C THR A 170 8.77 -9.92 0.11
N ARG A 171 7.92 -8.90 0.34
CA ARG A 171 8.20 -7.51 -0.04
C ARG A 171 8.76 -6.72 1.13
N THR A 172 9.83 -5.97 0.87
CA THR A 172 10.52 -5.06 1.80
C THR A 172 9.70 -3.78 2.07
N LEU A 173 8.50 -3.95 2.63
CA LEU A 173 7.56 -2.89 3.00
C LEU A 173 7.53 -2.73 4.51
N THR A 174 7.41 -1.49 5.01
CA THR A 174 7.25 -1.25 6.45
C THR A 174 5.99 -1.90 7.02
N ASN A 175 4.94 -2.09 6.20
CA ASN A 175 3.76 -2.91 6.55
C ASN A 175 4.12 -4.38 6.79
N THR A 176 4.89 -5.00 5.89
CA THR A 176 5.33 -6.39 6.05
C THR A 176 6.17 -6.55 7.31
N MET A 177 7.04 -5.58 7.61
CA MET A 177 7.83 -5.54 8.84
C MET A 177 6.95 -5.38 10.10
N GLU A 178 5.98 -4.45 10.08
CA GLU A 178 4.97 -4.23 11.13
C GLU A 178 4.18 -5.51 11.45
N THR A 179 3.69 -6.22 10.43
CA THR A 179 2.97 -7.50 10.58
C THR A 179 3.89 -8.60 11.11
N THR A 180 5.09 -8.75 10.54
CA THR A 180 6.05 -9.81 10.90
C THR A 180 6.54 -9.66 12.34
N LEU A 181 6.90 -8.43 12.75
CA LEU A 181 7.26 -8.12 14.15
C LEU A 181 6.08 -8.33 15.11
N THR A 182 4.86 -7.95 14.72
CA THR A 182 3.65 -8.17 15.52
C THR A 182 3.37 -9.65 15.75
N ALA A 183 3.49 -10.50 14.73
CA ALA A 183 3.30 -11.94 14.87
C ALA A 183 4.35 -12.59 15.79
N ILE A 184 5.63 -12.18 15.70
CA ILE A 184 6.69 -12.65 16.61
C ILE A 184 6.49 -12.11 18.03
N ALA A 185 6.01 -10.87 18.18
CA ALA A 185 5.70 -10.29 19.50
C ALA A 185 4.52 -10.98 20.19
N LEU A 186 3.46 -11.33 19.44
CA LEU A 186 2.30 -12.07 19.96
C LEU A 186 2.69 -13.42 20.58
N PHE A 187 3.76 -14.07 20.10
CA PHE A 187 4.28 -15.30 20.70
C PHE A 187 4.83 -15.09 22.13
N TYR A 188 5.41 -13.92 22.41
CA TYR A 188 5.96 -13.55 23.73
C TYR A 188 4.96 -12.77 24.61
N TYR A 189 3.82 -12.35 24.06
CA TYR A 189 2.80 -11.58 24.77
C TYR A 189 1.97 -12.46 25.74
N PRO A 190 1.52 -11.92 26.89
CA PRO A 190 0.68 -12.61 27.89
C PRO A 190 -0.76 -12.93 27.43
N LEU A 191 -0.89 -13.84 26.47
CA LEU A 191 -2.13 -14.57 26.15
C LEU A 191 -2.38 -15.69 27.18
N GLU A 192 -3.65 -15.92 27.52
CA GLU A 192 -4.05 -17.00 28.42
C GLU A 192 -3.71 -18.38 27.81
N GLY A 193 -2.89 -19.16 28.51
CA GLY A 193 -2.39 -20.46 28.03
C GLY A 193 -1.02 -20.39 27.33
N SER A 194 -0.52 -19.20 26.97
CA SER A 194 0.86 -19.06 26.49
C SER A 194 1.83 -19.45 27.60
N ARG A 195 2.85 -20.27 27.28
CA ARG A 195 3.95 -20.62 28.19
C ARG A 195 5.22 -19.81 27.92
N SER A 196 5.25 -19.09 26.80
CA SER A 196 6.43 -18.37 26.29
C SER A 196 6.46 -16.89 26.68
N MET A 197 5.70 -16.51 27.70
CA MET A 197 5.45 -15.12 28.11
C MET A 197 6.75 -14.40 28.49
N ASN A 198 7.04 -13.26 27.88
CA ASN A 198 8.18 -12.43 28.25
C ASN A 198 7.93 -10.94 27.91
N SER A 199 7.69 -10.13 28.95
CA SER A 199 7.34 -8.72 28.82
C SER A 199 8.42 -7.87 28.16
N VAL A 200 9.71 -8.20 28.33
CA VAL A 200 10.81 -7.47 27.69
C VAL A 200 10.87 -7.78 26.20
N LYS A 201 10.81 -9.08 25.82
CA LYS A 201 10.94 -9.52 24.42
C LYS A 201 9.80 -9.02 23.54
N TYR A 202 8.55 -9.10 23.99
CA TYR A 202 7.46 -8.56 23.17
C TYR A 202 7.52 -7.03 23.10
N SER A 203 7.83 -6.33 24.21
CA SER A 203 7.93 -4.86 24.21
C SER A 203 9.03 -4.36 23.28
N LEU A 204 10.17 -5.07 23.19
CA LEU A 204 11.27 -4.74 22.28
C LEU A 204 10.83 -4.83 20.80
N LEU A 205 10.12 -5.90 20.45
CA LEU A 205 9.59 -6.09 19.10
C LEU A 205 8.52 -5.05 18.74
N VAL A 206 7.66 -4.67 19.70
CA VAL A 206 6.63 -3.64 19.53
C VAL A 206 7.22 -2.25 19.41
N ALA A 207 8.17 -1.87 20.28
CA ALA A 207 8.84 -0.57 20.20
C ALA A 207 9.61 -0.42 18.89
N PHE A 208 10.31 -1.49 18.45
CA PHE A 208 10.96 -1.53 17.14
C PHE A 208 9.97 -1.42 15.97
N ALA A 209 8.81 -2.09 16.04
CA ALA A 209 7.76 -1.94 15.04
C ALA A 209 7.23 -0.49 14.98
N CYS A 210 7.00 0.16 16.13
CA CYS A 210 6.59 1.57 16.21
C CYS A 210 7.64 2.55 15.64
N ILE A 211 8.94 2.24 15.77
CA ILE A 211 10.02 3.04 15.19
C ILE A 211 10.09 2.88 13.67
N VAL A 212 9.99 1.65 13.17
CA VAL A 212 9.90 1.36 11.73
C VAL A 212 8.62 1.97 11.13
N ARG A 213 7.54 2.03 11.92
CA ARG A 213 6.22 2.47 11.48
C ARG A 213 5.31 2.86 12.66
N PRO A 214 5.05 4.16 12.92
CA PRO A 214 4.26 4.60 14.07
C PRO A 214 2.83 4.04 14.15
N THR A 215 2.22 3.61 13.04
CA THR A 215 0.89 2.99 13.04
C THR A 215 0.84 1.65 13.78
N ALA A 216 1.98 1.01 14.03
CA ALA A 216 2.04 -0.25 14.78
C ALA A 216 1.48 -0.10 16.22
N LEU A 217 1.47 1.11 16.77
CA LEU A 217 0.88 1.38 18.08
C LEU A 217 -0.66 1.17 18.09
N ILE A 218 -1.34 1.33 16.94
CA ILE A 218 -2.79 1.19 16.82
C ILE A 218 -3.26 -0.23 17.19
N PRO A 219 -2.84 -1.32 16.52
CA PRO A 219 -3.21 -2.68 16.91
C PRO A 219 -2.61 -3.09 18.27
N TRP A 220 -1.50 -2.49 18.71
CA TRP A 220 -0.93 -2.81 20.02
C TRP A 220 -1.62 -2.13 21.20
N MET A 221 -2.39 -1.05 21.01
CA MET A 221 -3.04 -0.32 22.11
C MET A 221 -3.95 -1.23 22.99
N PRO A 222 -4.91 -2.01 22.44
CA PRO A 222 -5.77 -2.85 23.28
C PRO A 222 -5.02 -3.98 24.00
N LEU A 223 -3.95 -4.49 23.39
CA LEU A 223 -3.08 -5.52 23.95
C LEU A 223 -2.25 -4.97 25.11
N LEU A 224 -1.61 -3.82 24.93
CA LEU A 224 -0.85 -3.12 25.97
C LEU A 224 -1.76 -2.73 27.15
N PHE A 225 -2.97 -2.22 26.86
CA PHE A 225 -3.96 -1.87 27.88
C PHE A 225 -4.43 -3.10 28.67
N ARG A 226 -4.76 -4.22 27.99
CA ARG A 226 -5.15 -5.49 28.65
C ARG A 226 -4.04 -6.01 29.56
N HIS A 227 -2.78 -5.96 29.13
CA HIS A 227 -1.66 -6.39 29.97
C HIS A 227 -1.50 -5.48 31.19
N PHE A 228 -1.49 -4.16 31.00
CA PHE A 228 -1.38 -3.18 32.09
C PHE A 228 -2.53 -3.26 33.11
N TYR A 229 -3.75 -3.54 32.65
CA TYR A 229 -4.91 -3.71 33.53
C TYR A 229 -4.82 -4.98 34.40
N ARG A 230 -4.27 -6.08 33.84
CA ARG A 230 -4.17 -7.38 34.52
C ARG A 230 -2.96 -7.54 35.42
N GLU A 231 -1.86 -6.87 35.12
CA GLU A 231 -0.64 -6.95 35.92
C GLU A 231 -0.84 -6.22 37.26
N GLN A 232 -0.62 -6.93 38.37
CA GLN A 232 -0.78 -6.36 39.71
C GLN A 232 0.38 -5.40 40.02
N ARG A 233 1.61 -5.74 39.61
CA ARG A 233 2.81 -4.92 39.84
C ARG A 233 3.02 -3.92 38.70
N LYS A 234 2.03 -3.04 38.52
CA LYS A 234 1.97 -2.01 37.45
C LYS A 234 3.25 -1.18 37.35
N LEU A 235 3.82 -0.75 38.48
CA LEU A 235 5.08 0.00 38.50
C LEU A 235 6.27 -0.82 37.97
N HIS A 236 6.36 -2.11 38.32
CA HIS A 236 7.40 -2.99 37.78
C HIS A 236 7.25 -3.20 36.26
N LEU A 237 6.02 -3.31 35.77
CA LEU A 237 5.73 -3.41 34.33
C LEU A 237 6.07 -2.12 33.57
N ILE A 238 5.89 -0.94 34.17
CA ILE A 238 6.35 0.32 33.57
C ILE A 238 7.88 0.41 33.62
N LEU A 239 8.48 0.25 34.81
CA LEU A 239 9.88 0.60 35.05
C LEU A 239 10.90 -0.40 34.48
N HIS A 240 10.55 -1.68 34.31
CA HIS A 240 11.52 -2.70 33.89
C HIS A 240 11.41 -3.10 32.40
N PRO A 241 10.24 -3.48 31.83
CA PRO A 241 10.15 -3.79 30.39
C PRO A 241 9.72 -2.60 29.52
N PHE A 242 8.87 -1.67 29.97
CA PHE A 242 8.36 -0.61 29.07
C PHE A 242 9.31 0.59 28.97
N LEU A 243 9.65 1.21 30.10
CA LEU A 243 10.46 2.43 30.14
C LEU A 243 11.89 2.23 29.58
N PRO A 244 12.66 1.17 29.96
CA PRO A 244 14.03 1.01 29.48
C PRO A 244 14.07 0.62 27.99
N VAL A 245 13.15 -0.24 27.54
CA VAL A 245 13.05 -0.61 26.12
C VAL A 245 12.62 0.60 25.28
N GLY A 246 11.62 1.35 25.74
CA GLY A 246 11.21 2.59 25.09
C GLY A 246 12.38 3.57 24.98
N PHE A 247 13.05 3.87 26.09
CA PHE A 247 14.21 4.76 26.12
C PHE A 247 15.32 4.29 25.17
N ILE A 248 15.81 3.05 25.31
CA ILE A 248 16.90 2.51 24.47
C ILE A 248 16.54 2.56 22.98
N THR A 249 15.31 2.16 22.62
CA THR A 249 14.92 2.08 21.20
C THR A 249 14.66 3.46 20.60
N PHE A 250 14.01 4.38 21.31
CA PHE A 250 13.83 5.76 20.85
C PHE A 250 15.17 6.52 20.79
N SER A 251 16.06 6.37 21.78
CA SER A 251 17.40 6.96 21.76
C SER A 251 18.22 6.43 20.58
N LEU A 252 18.13 5.13 20.25
CA LEU A 252 18.80 4.56 19.09
C LEU A 252 18.24 5.15 17.76
N SER A 253 16.92 5.29 17.61
CA SER A 253 16.35 5.96 16.43
C SER A 253 16.80 7.42 16.37
N LEU A 254 16.76 8.16 17.48
CA LEU A 254 17.19 9.56 17.52
C LEU A 254 18.67 9.73 17.16
N ILE A 255 19.55 8.80 17.56
CA ILE A 255 20.97 8.80 17.16
C ILE A 255 21.11 8.51 15.66
N ILE A 256 20.41 7.49 15.13
CA ILE A 256 20.41 7.14 13.70
C ILE A 256 19.90 8.32 12.86
N ASP A 257 18.72 8.86 13.19
CA ASP A 257 18.12 9.96 12.47
C ASP A 257 18.97 11.26 12.61
N ARG A 258 19.67 11.45 13.75
CA ARG A 258 20.64 12.54 13.95
C ARG A 258 21.90 12.41 13.09
N THR A 259 22.42 11.20 12.83
CA THR A 259 23.60 11.04 11.95
C THR A 259 23.25 11.27 10.49
N PHE A 260 22.11 10.77 10.02
CA PHE A 260 21.69 10.91 8.61
C PHE A 260 21.06 12.27 8.26
N PHE A 261 20.21 12.85 9.11
CA PHE A 261 19.64 14.19 8.86
C PHE A 261 20.56 15.35 9.30
N GLY A 262 21.66 15.07 10.01
CA GLY A 262 22.58 16.09 10.54
C GLY A 262 22.01 16.98 11.66
N GLN A 263 20.73 16.79 12.04
CA GLN A 263 20.01 17.55 13.06
C GLN A 263 19.13 16.62 13.90
N TRP A 264 18.94 16.94 15.18
CA TRP A 264 18.06 16.17 16.06
C TRP A 264 16.62 16.21 15.51
N THR A 265 16.09 15.03 15.20
CA THR A 265 14.85 14.89 14.43
C THR A 265 14.05 13.72 14.99
N LEU A 266 12.92 13.99 15.66
CA LEU A 266 12.01 12.96 16.16
C LEU A 266 10.98 12.60 15.07
N VAL A 267 11.38 11.71 14.16
CA VAL A 267 10.59 11.30 12.98
C VAL A 267 9.17 10.88 13.35
N GLN A 268 9.00 10.15 14.46
CA GLN A 268 7.70 9.62 14.88
C GLN A 268 6.73 10.76 15.29
N PHE A 269 7.26 11.88 15.82
CA PHE A 269 6.48 13.09 16.10
C PHE A 269 6.18 13.87 14.82
N ASN A 270 7.13 14.00 13.88
CA ASN A 270 6.90 14.62 12.58
C ASN A 270 5.80 13.88 11.80
N PHE A 271 5.84 12.55 11.80
CA PHE A 271 4.82 11.69 11.20
C PHE A 271 3.44 11.94 11.83
N LEU A 272 3.35 11.97 13.18
CA LEU A 272 2.11 12.26 13.89
C LEU A 272 1.57 13.66 13.56
N LYS A 273 2.44 14.67 13.57
CA LYS A 273 2.10 16.05 13.23
C LYS A 273 1.55 16.16 11.81
N PHE A 274 2.23 15.60 10.82
CA PHE A 274 1.83 15.69 9.41
C PHE A 274 0.54 14.92 9.10
N ASN A 275 0.44 13.66 9.57
CA ASN A 275 -0.66 12.78 9.19
C ASN A 275 -1.93 13.01 10.01
N VAL A 276 -1.82 13.35 11.30
CA VAL A 276 -2.97 13.45 12.22
C VAL A 276 -3.27 14.90 12.61
N LEU A 277 -2.28 15.68 13.04
CA LEU A 277 -2.53 17.06 13.49
C LEU A 277 -2.77 18.04 12.33
N GLN A 278 -2.14 17.80 11.18
CA GLN A 278 -2.27 18.64 9.98
C GLN A 278 -3.20 18.02 8.92
N ASN A 279 -3.71 16.79 9.13
CA ASN A 279 -4.63 16.07 8.24
C ASN A 279 -4.20 15.94 6.75
N LEU A 280 -2.92 16.16 6.43
CA LEU A 280 -2.39 16.14 5.06
C LEU A 280 -2.39 14.72 4.42
N GLY A 281 -2.68 13.67 5.21
CA GLY A 281 -2.95 12.33 4.69
C GLY A 281 -4.13 12.29 3.70
N THR A 282 -5.09 13.22 3.82
CA THR A 282 -6.22 13.39 2.90
C THR A 282 -5.82 13.66 1.45
N PHE A 283 -4.62 14.22 1.21
CA PHE A 283 -4.05 14.47 -0.12
C PHE A 283 -3.84 13.17 -0.93
N TYR A 284 -3.75 12.01 -0.25
CA TYR A 284 -3.64 10.70 -0.89
C TYR A 284 -4.99 10.03 -1.17
N GLY A 285 -6.10 10.75 -0.92
CA GLY A 285 -7.48 10.32 -1.05
C GLY A 285 -8.08 9.88 0.28
N SER A 286 -9.24 10.44 0.63
CA SER A 286 -10.09 9.93 1.72
C SER A 286 -11.17 9.00 1.16
N HIS A 287 -11.39 7.87 1.84
CA HIS A 287 -12.55 7.02 1.59
C HIS A 287 -13.64 7.29 2.64
N PRO A 288 -14.93 6.95 2.37
CA PRO A 288 -15.98 6.99 3.39
C PRO A 288 -15.61 6.16 4.62
N TRP A 289 -16.09 6.54 5.81
CA TRP A 289 -15.76 5.87 7.07
C TRP A 289 -15.96 4.34 7.02
N HIS A 290 -17.03 3.89 6.37
CA HIS A 290 -17.35 2.47 6.25
C HIS A 290 -16.42 1.68 5.32
N TRP A 291 -15.56 2.34 4.52
CA TRP A 291 -14.77 1.68 3.47
C TRP A 291 -13.84 0.58 3.99
N TYR A 292 -13.20 0.79 5.14
CA TYR A 292 -12.35 -0.24 5.75
C TYR A 292 -13.17 -1.47 6.19
N PHE A 293 -14.44 -1.31 6.57
CA PHE A 293 -15.37 -2.41 6.88
C PHE A 293 -15.95 -3.06 5.63
N SER A 294 -16.40 -2.27 4.65
CA SER A 294 -17.19 -2.74 3.50
C SER A 294 -16.37 -3.18 2.30
N GLN A 295 -15.10 -2.74 2.20
CA GLN A 295 -14.20 -3.11 1.09
C GLN A 295 -12.82 -3.53 1.60
N GLY A 296 -12.14 -2.71 2.39
CA GLY A 296 -10.74 -2.95 2.80
C GLY A 296 -10.54 -4.29 3.50
N PHE A 297 -11.30 -4.56 4.56
CA PHE A 297 -11.22 -5.80 5.34
C PHE A 297 -11.73 -7.04 4.57
N PRO A 298 -12.89 -7.01 3.87
CA PRO A 298 -13.31 -8.07 2.95
C PRO A 298 -12.25 -8.44 1.89
N VAL A 299 -11.60 -7.45 1.26
CA VAL A 299 -10.55 -7.70 0.27
C VAL A 299 -9.33 -8.37 0.90
N VAL A 300 -8.85 -7.90 2.06
CA VAL A 300 -7.69 -8.50 2.74
C VAL A 300 -7.95 -9.94 3.18
N LEU A 301 -9.15 -10.28 3.66
CA LEU A 301 -9.51 -11.66 4.00
C LEU A 301 -9.79 -12.54 2.76
N GLY A 302 -10.39 -11.96 1.72
CA GLY A 302 -10.79 -12.70 0.51
C GLY A 302 -11.68 -13.90 0.83
N THR A 303 -11.28 -15.08 0.36
CA THR A 303 -11.97 -16.36 0.60
C THR A 303 -12.09 -16.76 2.07
N HIS A 304 -11.30 -16.18 2.97
CA HIS A 304 -11.40 -16.45 4.42
C HIS A 304 -12.51 -15.67 5.13
N LEU A 305 -13.15 -14.69 4.47
CA LEU A 305 -14.19 -13.85 5.08
C LEU A 305 -15.36 -14.62 5.72
N PRO A 306 -16.04 -15.59 5.06
CA PRO A 306 -17.14 -16.33 5.70
C PRO A 306 -16.67 -17.16 6.91
N PHE A 307 -15.48 -17.78 6.82
CA PHE A 307 -14.89 -18.54 7.93
C PHE A 307 -14.51 -17.64 9.11
N PHE A 308 -14.02 -16.42 8.84
CA PHE A 308 -13.78 -15.42 9.88
C PHE A 308 -15.07 -15.00 10.58
N ILE A 309 -16.13 -14.68 9.82
CA ILE A 309 -17.44 -14.28 10.37
C ILE A 309 -18.01 -15.41 11.25
N HIS A 310 -18.04 -16.65 10.76
CA HIS A 310 -18.48 -17.81 11.54
C HIS A 310 -17.60 -18.02 12.80
N GLY A 311 -16.28 -17.89 12.65
CA GLY A 311 -15.31 -17.97 13.74
C GLY A 311 -15.52 -16.91 14.84
N CYS A 312 -16.04 -15.72 14.53
CA CYS A 312 -16.33 -14.69 15.52
C CYS A 312 -17.38 -15.13 16.56
N PHE A 313 -18.37 -15.93 16.14
CA PHE A 313 -19.40 -16.46 17.03
C PHE A 313 -18.94 -17.67 17.85
N LEU A 314 -18.01 -18.48 17.31
CA LEU A 314 -17.50 -19.69 17.96
C LEU A 314 -16.21 -19.48 18.77
N ALA A 315 -15.53 -18.34 18.62
CA ALA A 315 -14.24 -18.11 19.26
C ALA A 315 -14.33 -18.16 20.80
N PRO A 316 -13.44 -18.91 21.49
CA PRO A 316 -13.41 -18.93 22.94
C PRO A 316 -13.00 -17.57 23.52
N ARG A 317 -13.58 -17.19 24.67
CA ARG A 317 -13.37 -15.89 25.35
C ARG A 317 -11.90 -15.47 25.51
N ARG A 318 -10.97 -16.43 25.61
CA ARG A 318 -9.52 -16.19 25.67
C ARG A 318 -8.98 -15.41 24.46
N LEU A 319 -9.53 -15.69 23.27
CA LEU A 319 -9.13 -15.10 21.99
C LEU A 319 -9.91 -13.82 21.64
N HIS A 320 -10.96 -13.46 22.39
CA HIS A 320 -11.79 -12.27 22.09
C HIS A 320 -10.99 -10.96 22.09
N ILE A 321 -9.84 -10.88 22.78
CA ILE A 321 -8.94 -9.72 22.67
C ILE A 321 -8.36 -9.55 21.25
N LEU A 322 -8.08 -10.63 20.53
CA LEU A 322 -7.56 -10.56 19.17
C LEU A 322 -8.64 -10.04 18.21
N LEU A 323 -9.89 -10.50 18.38
CA LEU A 323 -11.05 -9.97 17.66
C LEU A 323 -11.29 -8.48 17.97
N LEU A 324 -11.25 -8.10 19.26
CA LEU A 324 -11.36 -6.70 19.69
C LEU A 324 -10.21 -5.85 19.13
N THR A 325 -9.00 -6.40 19.01
CA THR A 325 -7.84 -5.74 18.41
C THR A 325 -8.04 -5.50 16.91
N VAL A 326 -8.60 -6.47 16.18
CA VAL A 326 -8.97 -6.30 14.76
C VAL A 326 -10.05 -5.22 14.63
N LEU A 327 -11.14 -5.32 15.39
CA LEU A 327 -12.24 -4.36 15.38
C LEU A 327 -11.77 -2.94 15.70
N TRP A 328 -10.96 -2.77 16.76
CA TRP A 328 -10.33 -1.51 17.12
C TRP A 328 -9.48 -0.93 15.98
N THR A 329 -8.65 -1.76 15.35
CA THR A 329 -7.77 -1.32 14.25
C THR A 329 -8.57 -0.84 13.04
N VAL A 330 -9.64 -1.56 12.67
CA VAL A 330 -10.56 -1.15 11.59
C VAL A 330 -11.32 0.12 11.97
N LEU A 331 -11.85 0.23 13.19
CA LEU A 331 -12.53 1.42 13.71
C LEU A 331 -11.62 2.66 13.66
N VAL A 332 -10.37 2.56 14.11
CA VAL A 332 -9.42 3.69 14.10
C VAL A 332 -9.15 4.12 12.65
N TYR A 333 -8.82 3.20 11.75
CA TYR A 333 -8.59 3.56 10.34
C TYR A 333 -9.85 4.13 9.66
N SER A 334 -11.05 3.69 10.04
CA SER A 334 -12.33 4.26 9.59
C SER A 334 -12.59 5.70 10.03
N HIS A 335 -12.03 6.16 11.16
CA HIS A 335 -12.33 7.48 11.74
C HIS A 335 -11.14 8.46 11.71
N VAL A 336 -9.93 8.00 11.38
CA VAL A 336 -8.73 8.85 11.19
C VAL A 336 -8.81 9.70 9.91
N HIS A 337 -9.67 9.34 8.95
CA HIS A 337 -9.91 10.15 7.74
C HIS A 337 -11.20 10.98 7.89
N CYS A 338 -11.09 12.30 7.78
CA CYS A 338 -12.28 13.16 7.69
C CYS A 338 -13.06 12.87 6.39
N PRO A 339 -14.41 12.84 6.43
CA PRO A 339 -15.24 12.66 5.24
C PRO A 339 -15.26 13.94 4.38
N LEU A 340 -14.22 14.12 3.55
CA LEU A 340 -14.20 15.15 2.52
C LEU A 340 -15.06 14.70 1.33
N SER A 341 -16.11 15.46 1.03
CA SER A 341 -16.89 15.25 -0.20
C SER A 341 -16.06 15.68 -1.41
N MET A 342 -15.49 14.71 -2.12
CA MET A 342 -14.65 14.93 -3.29
C MET A 342 -15.24 14.26 -4.53
N ARG A 343 -15.63 15.09 -5.50
CA ARG A 343 -15.98 14.66 -6.85
C ARG A 343 -14.72 14.59 -7.70
N PHE A 344 -14.46 13.43 -8.31
CA PHE A 344 -13.41 13.23 -9.31
C PHE A 344 -14.01 12.53 -10.54
N LEU A 345 -13.36 12.71 -11.69
CA LEU A 345 -13.72 12.06 -12.95
C LEU A 345 -13.37 10.57 -12.89
N GLN A 346 -14.34 9.71 -13.18
CA GLN A 346 -14.16 8.27 -13.12
C GLN A 346 -13.65 7.72 -14.45
N CYS A 347 -12.96 6.58 -14.38
CA CYS A 347 -12.58 5.78 -15.55
C CYS A 347 -13.13 4.35 -15.39
N PRO A 348 -14.45 4.12 -15.54
CA PRO A 348 -15.00 2.77 -15.50
C PRO A 348 -14.51 1.98 -16.73
N PRO A 349 -14.30 0.65 -16.62
CA PRO A 349 -14.15 -0.19 -17.80
C PRO A 349 -15.50 -0.28 -18.53
N ASP A 350 -15.47 -0.45 -19.86
CA ASP A 350 -16.71 -0.77 -20.58
C ASP A 350 -17.21 -2.16 -20.19
N LEU A 351 -18.42 -2.20 -19.65
CA LEU A 351 -19.16 -3.43 -19.34
C LEU A 351 -20.32 -3.66 -20.33
N THR A 352 -20.44 -2.82 -21.37
CA THR A 352 -21.55 -2.82 -22.34
C THR A 352 -21.17 -3.35 -23.72
N GLY A 353 -19.89 -3.59 -24.00
CA GLY A 353 -19.41 -4.20 -25.24
C GLY A 353 -19.44 -3.25 -26.45
N LYS A 354 -19.35 -1.93 -26.24
CA LYS A 354 -19.46 -0.91 -27.27
C LYS A 354 -18.09 -0.55 -27.83
N THR A 355 -17.95 -0.66 -29.15
CA THR A 355 -16.71 -0.35 -29.90
C THR A 355 -16.25 1.12 -29.82
N GLN A 356 -17.10 2.00 -29.30
CA GLN A 356 -16.81 3.44 -29.07
C GLN A 356 -17.25 3.88 -27.66
N TYR A 357 -16.97 3.07 -26.63
CA TYR A 357 -17.10 3.53 -25.25
C TYR A 357 -16.07 4.64 -24.95
N LEU A 358 -16.53 5.73 -24.33
CA LEU A 358 -15.71 6.80 -23.77
C LEU A 358 -15.98 6.84 -22.26
N ASP A 359 -14.92 6.90 -21.46
CA ASP A 359 -15.06 7.02 -20.01
C ASP A 359 -15.44 8.44 -19.57
N GLU A 360 -15.73 8.62 -18.28
CA GLU A 360 -16.21 9.92 -17.78
C GLU A 360 -15.14 11.02 -17.89
N ALA A 361 -13.86 10.66 -17.71
CA ALA A 361 -12.76 11.56 -17.96
C ALA A 361 -12.58 11.81 -19.46
N ASP A 362 -12.74 10.81 -20.33
CA ASP A 362 -12.72 11.01 -21.78
C ASP A 362 -13.75 12.05 -22.22
N MET A 363 -15.00 11.93 -21.76
CA MET A 363 -16.07 12.87 -22.05
C MET A 363 -15.78 14.29 -21.53
N PHE A 364 -15.22 14.41 -20.32
CA PHE A 364 -14.77 15.71 -19.80
C PHE A 364 -13.66 16.33 -20.65
N TYR A 365 -12.60 15.58 -20.99
CA TYR A 365 -11.45 16.10 -21.75
C TYR A 365 -11.76 16.35 -23.24
N LEU A 366 -12.95 16.02 -23.75
CA LEU A 366 -13.43 16.48 -25.06
C LEU A 366 -13.99 17.91 -25.02
N ASN A 367 -14.64 18.33 -23.93
CA ASN A 367 -15.07 19.71 -23.72
C ASN A 367 -15.24 20.02 -22.22
N PRO A 368 -14.16 20.42 -21.51
CA PRO A 368 -14.21 20.65 -20.07
C PRO A 368 -15.19 21.74 -19.65
N LEU A 369 -15.37 22.77 -20.48
CA LEU A 369 -16.22 23.92 -20.14
C LEU A 369 -17.70 23.56 -20.16
N SER A 370 -18.19 22.90 -21.22
CA SER A 370 -19.60 22.48 -21.29
C SER A 370 -19.89 21.39 -20.26
N TRP A 371 -18.94 20.49 -20.00
CA TRP A 371 -19.07 19.46 -18.96
C TRP A 371 -19.25 20.08 -17.57
N LEU A 372 -18.39 21.04 -17.19
CA LEU A 372 -18.49 21.73 -15.89
C LEU A 372 -19.79 22.53 -15.75
N GLN A 373 -20.26 23.18 -16.81
CA GLN A 373 -21.56 23.87 -16.82
C GLN A 373 -22.75 22.89 -16.72
N GLN A 374 -22.62 21.69 -17.30
CA GLN A 374 -23.66 20.66 -17.25
C GLN A 374 -23.77 19.96 -15.88
N GLU A 375 -22.65 19.70 -15.20
CA GLU A 375 -22.59 19.14 -13.85
C GLU A 375 -22.97 20.19 -12.79
N PHE A 376 -22.40 21.40 -12.87
CA PHE A 376 -22.55 22.44 -11.86
C PHE A 376 -23.52 23.57 -12.27
N ARG A 377 -24.73 23.18 -12.72
CA ARG A 377 -25.79 24.10 -13.18
C ARG A 377 -26.30 25.10 -12.13
N SER A 378 -25.96 24.93 -10.85
CA SER A 378 -26.47 25.78 -9.76
C SER A 378 -25.37 26.24 -8.82
N ASN A 379 -25.51 27.46 -8.29
CA ASN A 379 -24.56 28.02 -7.32
C ASN A 379 -24.49 27.22 -6.00
N ALA A 380 -25.50 26.39 -5.74
CA ALA A 380 -25.55 25.46 -4.60
C ALA A 380 -24.75 24.17 -4.84
N SER A 381 -24.64 23.69 -6.09
CA SER A 381 -23.85 22.50 -6.43
C SER A 381 -22.38 22.78 -6.76
N LEU A 382 -22.00 24.05 -7.03
CA LEU A 382 -20.60 24.46 -7.18
C LEU A 382 -19.74 24.05 -5.97
N PRO A 383 -18.58 23.39 -6.16
CA PRO A 383 -17.71 23.00 -5.06
C PRO A 383 -17.09 24.20 -4.31
N SER A 384 -16.55 23.98 -3.11
CA SER A 384 -15.77 25.00 -2.39
C SER A 384 -14.35 25.15 -2.95
N HIS A 385 -13.79 24.05 -3.45
CA HIS A 385 -12.44 23.98 -4.01
C HIS A 385 -12.46 23.24 -5.35
N LEU A 386 -11.62 23.67 -6.30
CA LEU A 386 -11.38 22.98 -7.56
C LEU A 386 -9.89 22.66 -7.68
N VAL A 387 -9.54 21.42 -8.03
CA VAL A 387 -8.17 20.95 -8.19
C VAL A 387 -7.99 20.45 -9.63
N THR A 388 -7.12 21.10 -10.40
CA THR A 388 -6.93 20.79 -11.83
C THR A 388 -5.46 20.81 -12.24
N PHE A 389 -5.14 20.20 -13.38
CA PHE A 389 -3.83 20.37 -14.00
C PHE A 389 -3.73 21.70 -14.74
N SER A 390 -2.53 22.29 -14.77
CA SER A 390 -2.24 23.60 -15.37
C SER A 390 -2.61 23.72 -16.85
N VAL A 391 -2.69 22.61 -17.59
CA VAL A 391 -3.15 22.56 -18.98
C VAL A 391 -4.63 23.01 -19.11
N LEU A 392 -5.49 22.58 -18.19
CA LEU A 392 -6.92 22.89 -18.22
C LEU A 392 -7.25 24.36 -17.93
N GLU A 393 -6.33 25.11 -17.30
CA GLU A 393 -6.60 26.49 -16.83
C GLU A 393 -7.12 27.42 -17.93
N LYS A 394 -6.66 27.25 -19.18
CA LYS A 394 -7.12 28.05 -20.32
C LYS A 394 -8.56 27.74 -20.71
N GLU A 395 -8.92 26.46 -20.75
CA GLU A 395 -10.21 25.95 -21.23
C GLU A 395 -11.33 26.21 -20.21
N ILE A 396 -11.05 26.04 -18.92
CA ILE A 396 -12.03 26.24 -17.84
C ILE A 396 -12.06 27.69 -17.30
N ARG A 397 -11.27 28.62 -17.86
CA ARG A 397 -11.13 29.99 -17.35
C ARG A 397 -12.45 30.73 -17.20
N ALA A 398 -13.39 30.54 -18.14
CA ALA A 398 -14.72 31.12 -18.07
C ALA A 398 -15.49 30.63 -16.84
N PHE A 399 -15.48 29.33 -16.57
CA PHE A 399 -16.13 28.71 -15.40
C PHE A 399 -15.49 29.15 -14.08
N LEU A 400 -14.15 29.23 -14.01
CA LEU A 400 -13.43 29.76 -12.86
C LEU A 400 -13.86 31.21 -12.54
N THR A 401 -13.99 32.04 -13.58
CA THR A 401 -14.37 33.45 -13.46
C THR A 401 -15.83 33.61 -13.03
N SER A 402 -16.77 32.87 -13.66
CA SER A 402 -18.19 32.93 -13.29
C SER A 402 -18.49 32.33 -11.91
N GLY A 403 -17.68 31.38 -11.46
CA GLY A 403 -17.81 30.73 -10.14
C GLY A 403 -17.09 31.44 -8.99
N SER A 404 -16.45 32.59 -9.23
CA SER A 404 -15.62 33.32 -8.24
C SER A 404 -14.50 32.49 -7.62
N TYR A 405 -13.79 31.70 -8.44
CA TYR A 405 -12.67 30.86 -8.02
C TYR A 405 -11.33 31.59 -8.11
N GLU A 406 -10.64 31.77 -6.98
CA GLU A 406 -9.29 32.31 -6.92
C GLU A 406 -8.25 31.19 -6.69
N ARG A 407 -7.09 31.29 -7.36
CA ARG A 407 -6.02 30.27 -7.27
C ARG A 407 -5.21 30.45 -6.00
N THR A 408 -5.43 29.60 -5.00
CA THR A 408 -4.84 29.71 -3.66
C THR A 408 -3.55 28.91 -3.47
N ALA A 409 -3.35 27.82 -4.24
CA ALA A 409 -2.10 27.07 -4.23
C ALA A 409 -1.71 26.52 -5.61
N ILE A 410 -0.40 26.33 -5.80
CA ILE A 410 0.20 25.73 -6.99
C ILE A 410 1.22 24.69 -6.51
N PHE A 411 1.08 23.46 -7.00
CA PHE A 411 2.00 22.35 -6.71
C PHE A 411 2.66 21.87 -7.99
N PHE A 412 3.98 21.67 -7.98
CA PHE A 412 4.68 21.08 -9.13
C PHE A 412 4.26 19.61 -9.34
N HIS A 413 4.07 19.20 -10.60
CA HIS A 413 3.69 17.83 -10.96
C HIS A 413 4.73 17.13 -11.85
N THR A 414 5.11 17.74 -12.97
CA THR A 414 6.02 17.12 -13.96
C THR A 414 6.72 18.17 -14.83
N HIS A 415 7.92 17.86 -15.31
CA HIS A 415 8.58 18.62 -16.39
C HIS A 415 8.13 18.19 -17.78
N TRP A 416 7.56 17.00 -17.91
CA TRP A 416 7.02 16.44 -19.15
C TRP A 416 5.49 16.28 -18.99
N PRO A 417 4.71 17.33 -19.29
CA PRO A 417 3.25 17.23 -19.38
C PRO A 417 2.88 16.46 -20.66
N GLU A 418 2.07 15.41 -20.52
CA GLU A 418 1.58 14.61 -21.65
C GLU A 418 0.05 14.53 -21.60
N GLY A 419 -0.60 14.98 -22.70
CA GLY A 419 -2.05 15.00 -22.87
C GLY A 419 -2.79 15.66 -21.70
N ARG A 420 -3.45 14.83 -20.89
CA ARG A 420 -4.28 15.24 -19.75
C ARG A 420 -3.47 15.71 -18.52
N THR A 421 -2.16 15.49 -18.51
CA THR A 421 -1.30 15.85 -17.36
C THR A 421 -0.58 17.17 -17.60
N GLY A 422 -0.73 18.12 -16.67
CA GLY A 422 -0.08 19.43 -16.73
C GLY A 422 1.16 19.50 -15.86
N SER A 423 2.05 20.46 -16.13
CA SER A 423 3.31 20.62 -15.40
C SER A 423 3.12 20.93 -13.91
N HIS A 424 1.98 21.51 -13.56
CA HIS A 424 1.58 21.86 -12.20
C HIS A 424 0.14 21.43 -11.94
N ILE A 425 -0.20 21.25 -10.67
CA ILE A 425 -1.56 21.14 -10.15
C ILE A 425 -1.92 22.50 -9.55
N HIS A 426 -3.03 23.09 -10.00
CA HIS A 426 -3.58 24.32 -9.45
C HIS A 426 -4.73 23.98 -8.52
N VAL A 427 -4.78 24.65 -7.37
CA VAL A 427 -5.92 24.62 -6.45
C VAL A 427 -6.57 26.00 -6.45
N TYR A 428 -7.87 26.02 -6.68
CA TYR A 428 -8.69 27.21 -6.59
C TYR A 428 -9.70 27.08 -5.46
N GLU A 429 -9.94 28.16 -4.73
CA GLU A 429 -10.95 28.28 -3.68
C GLU A 429 -12.05 29.25 -4.14
N ARG A 430 -13.31 28.92 -3.87
CA ARG A 430 -14.46 29.76 -4.21
C ARG A 430 -14.66 30.87 -3.19
N ARG A 431 -14.47 32.13 -3.58
CA ARG A 431 -14.85 33.28 -2.76
C ARG A 431 -16.38 33.45 -2.75
N LEU A 432 -16.99 33.11 -1.62
CA LEU A 432 -18.35 33.52 -1.30
C LEU A 432 -18.35 35.02 -0.96
N MET A 433 -19.01 35.84 -1.79
CA MET A 433 -19.30 37.24 -1.44
C MET A 433 -20.25 37.27 -0.24
N GLY A 434 -19.70 37.54 0.95
CA GLY A 434 -20.44 37.46 2.22
C GLY A 434 -19.60 37.71 3.47
N ARG A 435 -18.26 37.62 3.39
CA ARG A 435 -17.35 38.15 4.42
C ARG A 435 -16.47 39.26 3.85
N VAL A 436 -16.99 40.49 3.87
CA VAL A 436 -16.13 41.69 3.86
C VAL A 436 -15.28 41.62 5.13
N ASN A 437 -13.97 41.54 4.98
CA ASN A 437 -13.07 41.38 6.11
C ASN A 437 -12.77 42.76 6.73
N THR A 438 -13.66 43.24 7.59
CA THR A 438 -13.54 44.51 8.31
C THR A 438 -12.44 44.47 9.37
N ARG A 439 -11.18 44.50 8.89
CA ARG A 439 -10.01 44.92 9.66
C ARG A 439 -9.43 46.15 8.98
N GLY A 440 -9.84 47.32 9.45
CA GLY A 440 -9.22 48.59 9.07
C GLY A 440 -7.88 48.78 9.77
N ASN A 441 -7.12 49.75 9.24
CA ASN A 441 -5.96 50.48 9.78
C ASN A 441 -5.27 49.86 11.02
#